data_AF-A0A1I7GPB5-F1
#
_entry.id   AF-A0A1I7GPB5-F1
#
_cell.length_a   1.000
_cell.length_b   1.000
_cell.length_c   1.000
_cell.angle_alpha   90.00
_cell.angle_beta   90.00
_cell.angle_gamma   90.00
#
_symmetry.space_group_name_H-M   'P 1'
#
loop_
_entity.id
_entity.type
_entity.pdbx_description
1 polymer ?
#
loop_
_entity_poly.entity_id
_entity_poly.type
_entity_poly.pdbx_seq_one_letter_code
_entity_poly.pdbx_strand_id
1 'polypeptide(L)'
;MAWLPSNAMVLVLIDADNDDEAIFLMQLCAMLEQLPQRPPRVIFCLAVEETESWFLADPHAVRMGFAHVRLRKIQGIAPDAVIGAWERLAEALGEDVRTVTGTRKLAWAKAIAPHMNFDTTPSPSLNTLIERMRDYLHTVAT
;
A
#
# COMPACT_ATOMS: atom_id res chain seq x y z
N MET A 1 4.69 30.19 -13.39
CA MET A 1 3.50 30.13 -12.52
C MET A 1 3.38 28.68 -12.04
N ALA A 2 3.31 28.44 -10.73
CA ALA A 2 3.13 27.07 -10.23
C ALA A 2 1.78 26.54 -10.78
N TRP A 3 1.78 25.43 -11.54
CA TRP A 3 0.54 24.87 -12.11
C TRP A 3 -0.34 24.23 -11.03
N LEU A 4 0.21 24.02 -9.83
CA LEU A 4 -0.48 23.60 -8.63
C LEU A 4 -0.49 24.72 -7.57
N PRO A 5 -1.57 24.84 -6.77
CA PRO A 5 -1.61 25.68 -5.57
C PRO A 5 -0.47 25.37 -4.60
N SER A 6 -0.01 26.34 -3.80
CA SER A 6 1.08 26.14 -2.82
C SER A 6 0.76 25.10 -1.74
N ASN A 7 -0.52 24.88 -1.45
CA ASN A 7 -1.03 23.87 -0.54
C ASN A 7 -1.46 22.58 -1.27
N ALA A 8 -0.98 22.34 -2.49
CA ALA A 8 -1.18 21.07 -3.18
C ALA A 8 -0.05 20.09 -2.85
N MET A 9 -0.39 18.81 -2.81
CA MET A 9 0.53 17.70 -2.67
C MET A 9 0.24 16.65 -3.72
N VAL A 10 1.30 16.07 -4.26
CA VAL A 10 1.24 14.86 -5.08
C VAL A 10 1.64 13.68 -4.20
N LEU A 11 0.71 12.76 -3.97
CA LEU A 11 1.00 11.46 -3.38
C LEU A 11 1.25 10.47 -4.51
N VAL A 12 2.39 9.80 -4.49
CA VAL A 12 2.72 8.70 -5.38
C VAL A 12 2.79 7.44 -4.52
N LEU A 13 1.76 6.60 -4.64
CA LEU A 13 1.76 5.25 -4.08
C LEU A 13 2.12 4.28 -5.21
N ILE A 14 3.14 3.45 -4.98
CA ILE A 14 3.65 2.52 -5.98
C ILE A 14 3.89 1.15 -5.37
N ASP A 15 3.60 0.11 -6.13
CA ASP A 15 4.00 -1.26 -5.80
C ASP A 15 5.51 -1.38 -6.03
N ALA A 16 6.24 -1.86 -5.03
CA ALA A 16 7.68 -2.05 -5.13
C ALA A 16 8.06 -3.34 -5.89
N ASP A 17 7.10 -4.24 -6.10
CA ASP A 17 7.31 -5.56 -6.68
C ASP A 17 8.49 -6.29 -5.98
N ASN A 18 9.59 -6.51 -6.70
CA ASN A 18 10.81 -7.10 -6.18
C ASN A 18 11.98 -6.11 -6.12
N ASP A 19 11.72 -4.82 -6.32
CA ASP A 19 12.75 -3.79 -6.26
C ASP A 19 13.21 -3.53 -4.83
N ASP A 20 14.47 -3.14 -4.68
CA ASP A 20 15.00 -2.63 -3.42
C ASP A 20 14.38 -1.26 -3.13
N GLU A 21 13.60 -1.17 -2.06
CA GLU A 21 12.83 0.02 -1.70
C GLU A 21 13.73 1.27 -1.58
N ALA A 22 14.92 1.14 -1.01
CA ALA A 22 15.82 2.26 -0.80
C ALA A 22 16.41 2.77 -2.13
N ILE A 23 16.79 1.83 -3.01
CA ILE A 23 17.27 2.18 -4.36
C ILE A 23 16.14 2.81 -5.17
N PHE A 24 14.94 2.25 -5.13
CA PHE A 24 13.83 2.76 -5.92
C PHE A 24 13.37 4.14 -5.44
N LEU A 25 13.28 4.35 -4.13
CA LEU A 25 13.00 5.66 -3.55
C LEU A 25 14.06 6.69 -3.93
N MET A 26 15.34 6.32 -3.92
CA MET A 26 16.43 7.20 -4.36
C MET A 26 16.25 7.61 -5.83
N GLN A 27 15.87 6.67 -6.71
CA GLN A 27 15.61 6.96 -8.11
C GLN A 27 14.41 7.88 -8.32
N LEU A 28 13.32 7.68 -7.58
CA LEU A 28 12.13 8.54 -7.60
C LEU A 28 12.46 9.97 -7.16
N CYS A 29 13.26 10.11 -6.10
CA CYS A 29 13.76 11.40 -5.64
C CYS A 29 14.66 12.07 -6.69
N ALA A 30 15.60 11.34 -7.29
CA ALA A 30 16.45 11.87 -8.35
C ALA A 30 15.64 12.31 -9.59
N MET A 31 14.61 11.54 -9.98
CA MET A 31 13.69 11.92 -11.05
C MET A 31 12.91 13.20 -10.70
N LEU A 32 12.37 13.30 -9.48
CA LEU A 32 11.70 14.51 -9.00
C LEU A 32 12.62 15.74 -9.08
N GLU A 33 13.91 15.55 -8.80
CA GLU A 33 14.89 16.62 -8.86
C GLU A 33 15.12 17.17 -10.27
N GLN A 34 14.98 16.31 -11.28
CA GLN A 34 15.18 16.65 -12.69
C GLN A 34 13.97 17.32 -13.34
N LEU A 35 12.82 17.39 -12.66
CA LEU A 35 11.64 18.03 -13.22
C LEU A 35 11.89 19.55 -13.44
N PRO A 36 11.62 20.09 -14.64
CA PRO A 36 11.76 21.53 -14.92
C PRO A 36 10.94 22.41 -13.98
N GLN A 37 9.83 21.87 -13.49
CA GLN A 37 8.97 22.51 -12.50
C GLN A 37 8.43 21.46 -11.53
N ARG A 38 8.85 21.53 -10.27
CA ARG A 38 8.46 20.57 -9.23
C ARG A 38 7.10 20.93 -8.62
N PRO A 39 6.29 19.93 -8.24
CA PRO A 39 5.15 20.16 -7.34
C PRO A 39 5.63 20.77 -6.01
N PRO A 40 4.80 21.56 -5.32
CA PRO A 40 5.15 22.16 -4.03
C PRO A 40 5.52 21.12 -2.98
N ARG A 41 4.89 19.95 -3.05
CA ARG A 41 5.16 18.81 -2.19
C ARG A 41 4.87 17.51 -2.93
N VAL A 42 5.76 16.54 -2.78
CA VAL A 42 5.61 15.17 -3.27
C VAL A 42 5.90 14.22 -2.13
N ILE A 43 5.07 13.19 -1.98
CA ILE A 43 5.27 12.08 -1.05
C ILE A 43 5.33 10.81 -1.88
N PHE A 44 6.44 10.07 -1.75
CA PHE A 44 6.58 8.73 -2.29
C PHE A 44 6.29 7.72 -1.18
N CYS A 45 5.40 6.77 -1.46
CA CYS A 45 5.11 5.64 -0.60
C CYS A 45 5.21 4.38 -1.45
N LEU A 46 6.04 3.44 -1.01
CA LEU A 46 6.26 2.17 -1.69
C LEU A 46 5.50 1.11 -0.90
N ALA A 47 4.49 0.48 -1.49
CA ALA A 47 3.89 -0.72 -0.95
C ALA A 47 4.89 -1.87 -1.17
N VAL A 48 5.25 -2.59 -0.11
CA VAL A 48 6.18 -3.71 -0.26
C VAL A 48 5.50 -4.81 -1.06
N GLU A 49 6.19 -5.29 -2.08
CA GLU A 49 5.63 -6.15 -3.13
C GLU A 49 4.46 -5.49 -3.87
N GLU A 50 3.26 -5.58 -3.33
CA GLU A 50 2.06 -4.95 -3.87
C GLU A 50 1.17 -4.48 -2.71
N THR A 51 0.17 -3.63 -2.97
CA THR A 51 -0.78 -3.19 -1.92
C THR A 51 -1.47 -4.34 -1.16
N GLU A 52 -1.59 -5.54 -1.74
CA GLU A 52 -2.12 -6.73 -1.07
C GLU A 52 -1.27 -7.18 0.13
N SER A 53 0.00 -6.82 0.22
CA SER A 53 0.86 -7.12 1.38
C SER A 53 0.31 -6.47 2.66
N TRP A 54 -0.35 -5.31 2.53
CA TRP A 54 -1.00 -4.63 3.65
C TRP A 54 -2.20 -5.41 4.17
N PHE A 55 -2.92 -6.14 3.30
CA PHE A 55 -4.00 -7.04 3.73
C PHE A 55 -3.42 -8.25 4.46
N LEU A 56 -2.31 -8.81 3.99
CA LEU A 56 -1.64 -9.94 4.64
C LEU A 56 -1.10 -9.57 6.02
N ALA A 57 -0.68 -8.32 6.21
CA ALA A 57 -0.25 -7.79 7.50
C ALA A 57 -1.39 -7.72 8.54
N ASP A 58 -2.66 -7.72 8.11
CA ASP A 58 -3.84 -7.75 8.99
C ASP A 58 -4.78 -8.94 8.68
N PRO A 59 -4.40 -10.18 9.11
CA PRO A 59 -5.25 -11.36 8.92
C PRO A 59 -6.63 -11.24 9.59
N HIS A 60 -6.77 -10.36 10.60
CA HIS A 60 -8.06 -10.11 11.22
C HIS A 60 -9.00 -9.39 10.25
N ALA A 61 -8.55 -8.31 9.60
CA ALA A 61 -9.31 -7.62 8.57
C ALA A 61 -9.71 -8.55 7.41
N VAL A 62 -8.79 -9.43 6.97
CA VAL A 62 -9.10 -10.42 5.93
C VAL A 62 -10.24 -11.36 6.35
N ARG A 63 -10.22 -11.87 7.59
CA ARG A 63 -11.30 -12.71 8.11
C ARG A 63 -12.64 -11.97 8.23
N MET A 64 -12.61 -10.68 8.56
CA MET A 64 -13.83 -9.87 8.63
C MET A 64 -14.44 -9.64 7.24
N GLY A 65 -13.62 -9.41 6.22
CA GLY A 65 -14.08 -9.30 4.83
C GLY A 65 -14.49 -10.65 4.22
N PHE A 66 -13.88 -11.75 4.66
CA PHE A 66 -14.11 -13.10 4.14
C PHE A 66 -14.14 -14.15 5.26
N ALA A 67 -15.34 -14.44 5.78
CA ALA A 67 -15.53 -15.35 6.92
C ALA A 67 -14.97 -16.78 6.71
N HIS A 68 -14.87 -17.23 5.46
CA HIS A 68 -14.37 -18.57 5.09
C HIS A 68 -12.89 -18.59 4.66
N VAL A 69 -12.14 -17.51 4.89
CA VAL A 69 -10.70 -17.46 4.58
C VAL A 69 -9.93 -18.54 5.33
N ARG A 70 -8.99 -19.18 4.64
CA ARG A 70 -8.09 -20.18 5.20
C ARG A 70 -6.95 -19.49 5.95
N LEU A 71 -7.22 -18.93 7.13
CA LEU A 71 -6.27 -18.12 7.91
C LEU A 71 -4.86 -18.73 8.04
N ARG A 72 -4.75 -20.06 8.20
CA ARG A 72 -3.46 -20.77 8.25
C ARG A 72 -2.52 -20.52 7.07
N LYS A 73 -3.03 -20.02 5.94
CA LYS A 73 -2.26 -19.68 4.74
C LYS A 73 -1.58 -18.31 4.83
N ILE A 74 -2.09 -17.42 5.68
CA ILE A 74 -1.63 -16.03 5.81
C ILE A 74 -1.18 -15.66 7.22
N GLN A 75 -1.64 -16.39 8.23
CA GLN A 75 -1.25 -16.18 9.61
C GLN A 75 0.22 -16.55 9.80
N GLY A 76 0.97 -15.64 10.42
CA GLY A 76 2.41 -15.81 10.66
C GLY A 76 3.30 -15.37 9.50
N ILE A 77 2.73 -14.90 8.39
CA ILE A 77 3.49 -14.14 7.39
C ILE A 77 3.95 -12.84 8.06
N ALA A 78 5.24 -12.55 7.97
CA ALA A 78 5.77 -11.29 8.46
C ALA A 78 5.13 -10.14 7.65
N PRO A 79 4.71 -9.03 8.29
CA PRO A 79 4.25 -7.85 7.58
C PRO A 79 5.28 -7.41 6.53
N ASP A 80 4.80 -7.00 5.36
CA ASP A 80 5.64 -6.51 4.26
C ASP A 80 6.71 -7.51 3.80
N ALA A 81 6.41 -8.82 3.85
CA ALA A 81 7.25 -9.83 3.24
C ALA A 81 6.99 -9.91 1.71
N VAL A 82 8.06 -10.02 0.92
CA VAL A 82 8.00 -10.25 -0.54
C VAL A 82 7.88 -11.75 -0.81
N ILE A 83 6.68 -12.24 -1.11
CA ILE A 83 6.35 -13.68 -1.08
C ILE A 83 5.27 -14.12 -2.10
N GLY A 84 4.85 -13.23 -2.99
CA GLY A 84 3.65 -13.34 -3.81
C GLY A 84 2.40 -12.92 -3.05
N ALA A 85 2.32 -11.67 -2.59
CA ALA A 85 1.27 -11.19 -1.69
C ALA A 85 -0.16 -11.47 -2.21
N TRP A 86 -0.43 -11.12 -3.47
CA TRP A 86 -1.77 -11.32 -4.03
C TRP A 86 -2.07 -12.80 -4.32
N GLU A 87 -1.07 -13.60 -4.69
CA GLU A 87 -1.24 -15.06 -4.87
C GLU A 87 -1.54 -15.73 -3.54
N ARG A 88 -0.85 -15.32 -2.47
CA ARG A 88 -1.07 -15.82 -1.12
C ARG A 88 -2.45 -15.47 -0.61
N LEU A 89 -2.90 -14.25 -0.89
CA LEU A 89 -4.27 -13.85 -0.59
C LEU A 89 -5.28 -14.68 -1.39
N ALA A 90 -5.07 -14.90 -2.70
CA ALA A 90 -5.92 -15.74 -3.53
C ALA A 90 -6.03 -17.18 -2.99
N GLU A 91 -4.89 -17.80 -2.65
CA GLU A 91 -4.86 -19.14 -2.06
C GLU A 91 -5.64 -19.23 -0.74
N ALA A 92 -5.51 -18.20 0.10
CA ALA A 92 -6.20 -18.13 1.37
C ALA A 92 -7.71 -17.97 1.20
N LEU A 93 -8.14 -17.21 0.19
CA LEU A 93 -9.54 -17.05 -0.19
C LEU A 93 -10.10 -18.26 -0.96
N GLY A 94 -9.24 -19.22 -1.34
CA GLY A 94 -9.63 -20.42 -2.07
C GLY A 94 -9.88 -20.18 -3.55
N GLU A 95 -9.27 -19.13 -4.10
CA GLU A 95 -9.39 -18.74 -5.50
C GLU A 95 -8.27 -19.36 -6.34
N ASP A 96 -8.56 -19.63 -7.62
CA ASP A 96 -7.54 -20.06 -8.57
C ASP A 96 -6.78 -18.84 -9.08
N VAL A 97 -5.50 -18.74 -8.68
CA VAL A 97 -4.54 -17.69 -9.04
C VAL A 97 -4.57 -17.36 -10.54
N ARG A 98 -4.76 -18.38 -11.41
CA ARG A 98 -4.77 -18.22 -12.87
C ARG A 98 -5.99 -17.46 -13.40
N THR A 99 -7.02 -17.31 -12.58
CA THR A 99 -8.30 -16.70 -12.94
C THR A 99 -8.55 -15.36 -12.24
N VAL A 100 -7.66 -14.97 -11.32
CA VAL A 100 -7.76 -13.70 -10.61
C VAL A 100 -7.52 -12.56 -11.60
N THR A 101 -8.43 -11.58 -11.57
CA THR A 101 -8.36 -10.38 -12.40
C THR A 101 -8.32 -9.13 -11.51
N GLY A 102 -8.02 -7.97 -12.10
CA GLY A 102 -8.08 -6.69 -11.37
C GLY A 102 -9.45 -6.41 -10.73
N THR A 103 -10.56 -6.81 -11.36
CA THR A 103 -11.90 -6.72 -10.77
C THR A 103 -12.01 -7.52 -9.48
N ARG A 104 -11.32 -8.66 -9.42
CA ARG A 104 -11.30 -9.52 -8.24
C ARG A 104 -10.44 -8.94 -7.12
N LYS A 105 -9.23 -8.46 -7.44
CA LYS A 105 -8.37 -7.70 -6.51
C LYS A 105 -9.12 -6.50 -5.92
N LEU A 106 -9.86 -5.74 -6.74
CA LEU A 106 -10.72 -4.64 -6.28
C LEU A 106 -11.83 -5.11 -5.31
N ALA A 107 -12.42 -6.28 -5.55
CA ALA A 107 -13.42 -6.85 -4.65
C ALA A 107 -12.81 -7.24 -3.30
N TRP A 108 -11.57 -7.76 -3.28
CA TRP A 108 -10.83 -8.00 -2.04
C TRP A 108 -10.60 -6.71 -1.27
N ALA A 109 -10.06 -5.67 -1.93
CA ALA A 109 -9.81 -4.38 -1.29
C ALA A 109 -11.08 -3.78 -0.67
N LYS A 110 -12.20 -3.80 -1.40
CA LYS A 110 -13.50 -3.30 -0.90
C LYS A 110 -14.01 -4.06 0.32
N ALA A 111 -13.75 -5.37 0.39
CA ALA A 111 -14.20 -6.22 1.50
C ALA A 111 -13.28 -6.11 2.72
N ILE A 112 -11.97 -5.98 2.51
CA ILE A 112 -10.97 -6.04 3.59
C ILE A 112 -10.70 -4.66 4.19
N ALA A 113 -10.52 -3.63 3.35
CA ALA A 113 -10.09 -2.30 3.81
C ALA A 113 -10.97 -1.67 4.90
N PRO A 114 -12.32 -1.79 4.89
CA PRO A 114 -13.15 -1.24 5.96
C PRO A 114 -12.90 -1.85 7.34
N HIS A 115 -12.22 -3.00 7.42
CA HIS A 115 -11.92 -3.70 8.66
C HIS A 115 -10.45 -3.58 9.10
N MET A 116 -9.61 -2.90 8.32
CA MET A 116 -8.22 -2.65 8.66
C MET A 116 -8.11 -1.60 9.76
N ASN A 117 -7.12 -1.78 10.64
CA ASN A 117 -6.77 -0.78 11.63
C ASN A 117 -5.72 0.20 11.07
N PHE A 118 -6.13 1.45 10.85
CA PHE A 118 -5.25 2.53 10.37
C PHE A 118 -4.64 3.38 11.49
N ASP A 119 -4.97 3.12 12.76
CA ASP A 119 -4.33 3.79 13.90
C ASP A 119 -3.05 3.07 14.32
N THR A 120 -3.07 1.73 14.31
CA THR A 120 -1.94 0.87 14.63
C THR A 120 -1.85 -0.28 13.63
N THR A 121 -1.28 0.01 12.45
CA THR A 121 -1.09 -1.01 11.40
C THR A 121 0.18 -1.83 11.66
N PRO A 122 0.15 -3.16 11.49
CA PRO A 122 1.34 -4.00 11.56
C PRO A 122 2.31 -3.83 10.38
N SER A 123 1.86 -3.25 9.26
CA SER A 123 2.66 -3.04 8.04
C SER A 123 3.49 -1.75 8.14
N PRO A 124 4.83 -1.82 8.15
CA PRO A 124 5.70 -0.64 8.14
C PRO A 124 5.47 0.31 6.96
N SER A 125 5.26 -0.23 5.75
CA SER A 125 5.03 0.57 4.54
C SER A 125 3.66 1.27 4.55
N LEU A 126 2.60 0.60 5.02
CA LEU A 126 1.31 1.25 5.23
C LEU A 126 1.40 2.31 6.34
N ASN A 127 2.13 2.04 7.43
CA ASN A 127 2.32 3.02 8.49
C ASN A 127 3.02 4.28 7.96
N THR A 128 4.04 4.10 7.11
CA THR A 128 4.73 5.21 6.43
C THR A 128 3.76 6.06 5.62
N LEU A 129 2.86 5.45 4.84
CA LEU A 129 1.82 6.19 4.11
C LEU A 129 0.93 7.01 5.05
N ILE A 130 0.44 6.38 6.12
CA ILE A 130 -0.48 7.00 7.08
C ILE A 130 0.19 8.19 7.79
N GLU A 131 1.41 8.02 8.28
CA GLU A 131 2.18 9.06 8.97
C GLU A 131 2.44 10.25 8.04
N ARG A 132 2.92 9.99 6.82
CA ARG A 132 3.19 11.03 5.82
C ARG A 132 1.93 11.83 5.46
N MET A 133 0.80 11.14 5.32
CA MET A 133 -0.50 11.77 5.06
C MET A 133 -0.98 12.60 6.26
N ARG A 134 -0.85 12.08 7.49
CA ARG A 134 -1.19 12.81 8.71
C ARG A 134 -0.34 14.07 8.85
N ASP A 135 0.97 13.97 8.69
CA ASP A 135 1.89 15.12 8.73
C ASP A 135 1.44 16.20 7.74
N TYR A 136 1.17 15.81 6.49
CA TYR A 136 0.68 16.72 5.48
C TYR A 136 -0.60 17.45 5.89
N LEU A 137 -1.60 16.70 6.35
CA LEU A 137 -2.90 17.25 6.74
C LEU A 137 -2.76 18.25 7.90
N HIS A 138 -1.85 18.02 8.85
CA HIS A 138 -1.56 18.99 9.91
C HIS A 138 -0.96 20.29 9.35
N THR A 139 -0.08 20.20 8.35
CA THR A 139 0.55 21.41 7.77
C THR A 139 -0.40 22.30 6.96
N VAL A 140 -1.52 21.76 6.48
CA VAL A 140 -2.50 22.52 5.68
C VAL A 140 -3.73 22.95 6.48
N ALA A 141 -3.96 22.35 7.65
CA ALA A 141 -5.02 22.73 8.58
C ALA A 141 -4.65 23.90 9.50
N THR A 142 -3.37 24.28 9.53
CA THR A 142 -2.81 25.41 10.29
C THR A 142 -2.62 26.61 9.37
#